data_AF-A0A0F9J4Q2-F1
#
_entry.id   AF-A0A0F9J4Q2-F1
#
_cell.length_a   1.000
_cell.length_b   1.000
_cell.length_c   1.000
_cell.angle_alpha   90.00
_cell.angle_beta   90.00
_cell.angle_gamma   90.00
#
_symmetry.space_group_name_H-M   'P 1'
#
loop_
_entity.id
_entity.type
_entity.pdbx_description
1 polymer ?
#
loop_
_entity_poly.entity_id
_entity_poly.type
_entity_poly.pdbx_seq_one_letter_code
_entity_poly.pdbx_strand_id
1 'polypeptide(L)'
;MDARRLLWVVLVVALAIMAATLILPGVLSPPPESPPAPAATPAPATATAPTIAPRPASPAPTPATTAPATTAPATATATASAPAATWQYEGHPVREVLLGSVDERDGYAFQVQLTSLGAAVKTLKLASHFASLADKRRYESAPDAYPAAVAKDPKLLGNYSLLNPVIGQNGTYYPMATGWIYFPADGKEPNLTGSRWKPGKVVTDAEGTQSVTFTTTIKRNNKPYVRLEKTYVVRKRPPPAP
;
A
#
# COMPACT_ATOMS: atom_id res chain seq x y z
N MET A 1 52.23 13.58 -37.15
CA MET A 1 51.39 12.99 -36.08
C MET A 1 50.83 11.68 -36.60
N ASP A 2 51.05 10.56 -35.90
CA ASP A 2 50.55 9.25 -36.31
C ASP A 2 49.02 9.19 -36.27
N ALA A 3 48.40 8.73 -37.36
CA ALA A 3 46.94 8.55 -37.46
C ALA A 3 46.38 7.65 -36.33
N ARG A 4 47.18 6.70 -35.83
CA ARG A 4 46.83 5.83 -34.70
C ARG A 4 46.76 6.59 -33.36
N ARG A 5 47.61 7.60 -33.16
CA ARG A 5 47.55 8.46 -31.97
C ARG A 5 46.34 9.39 -32.01
N LEU A 6 45.97 9.87 -33.21
CA LEU A 6 44.77 10.70 -33.38
C LEU A 6 43.49 9.93 -33.05
N LEU A 7 43.36 8.68 -33.53
CA LEU A 7 42.20 7.82 -33.25
C LEU A 7 42.01 7.57 -31.75
N TRP A 8 43.11 7.30 -31.03
CA TRP A 8 43.06 7.05 -29.58
C TRP A 8 42.62 8.28 -28.79
N VAL A 9 43.07 9.48 -29.17
CA VAL A 9 42.66 10.73 -28.51
C VAL A 9 41.17 10.97 -28.71
N VAL A 10 40.65 10.78 -29.93
CA VAL A 10 39.21 10.94 -30.21
C VAL A 10 38.37 9.96 -29.40
N LEU A 11 38.82 8.70 -29.28
CA LEU A 11 38.09 7.68 -28.53
C LEU A 11 38.01 8.01 -27.02
N VAL A 12 39.12 8.46 -26.43
CA VAL A 12 39.16 8.83 -25.00
C VAL A 12 38.30 10.06 -24.71
N VAL A 13 38.32 11.06 -25.59
CA VAL A 13 37.48 12.26 -25.45
C VAL A 13 35.99 11.90 -25.56
N ALA A 14 35.61 11.04 -26.51
CA ALA A 14 34.22 10.59 -26.66
C ALA A 14 33.72 9.82 -25.43
N LEU A 15 34.56 8.97 -24.84
CA LEU A 15 34.22 8.22 -23.62
C LEU A 15 34.03 9.15 -22.40
N ALA A 16 34.88 10.18 -22.27
CA ALA A 16 34.78 11.16 -21.20
C ALA A 16 33.49 12.00 -21.28
N ILE A 17 33.08 12.39 -22.50
CA ILE A 17 31.84 13.15 -22.72
C ILE A 17 30.62 12.30 -22.35
N MET A 18 30.59 11.02 -22.73
CA MET A 18 29.51 10.10 -22.35
C MET A 18 29.42 9.85 -20.84
N ALA A 19 30.55 9.80 -20.12
CA ALA A 19 30.53 9.67 -18.66
C ALA A 19 30.01 10.94 -17.98
N ALA A 20 30.30 12.13 -18.51
CA ALA A 20 29.88 13.40 -17.94
C ALA A 20 28.36 13.65 -18.06
N THR A 21 27.71 13.19 -19.14
CA THR A 21 26.26 13.37 -19.33
C THR A 21 25.40 12.47 -18.44
N LEU A 22 25.94 11.35 -17.96
CA LEU A 22 25.23 10.41 -17.09
C LEU A 22 25.17 10.85 -15.61
N ILE A 23 26.02 11.78 -15.19
CA ILE A 23 26.12 12.21 -13.78
C ILE A 23 25.27 13.46 -13.47
N LEU A 24 24.69 14.12 -14.49
CA LEU A 24 24.06 15.44 -14.34
C LEU A 24 22.52 15.56 -14.51
N PRO A 25 21.64 14.59 -14.17
CA PRO A 25 20.21 14.86 -14.14
C PRO A 25 19.79 15.33 -12.74
N GLY A 26 19.93 16.62 -12.43
CA GLY A 26 19.49 17.11 -11.10
C GLY A 26 19.28 18.61 -10.88
N VAL A 27 19.66 19.52 -11.79
CA VAL A 27 19.73 20.96 -11.45
C VAL A 27 18.74 21.86 -12.23
N LEU A 28 17.85 21.31 -13.05
CA LEU A 28 16.91 22.13 -13.86
C LEU A 28 15.45 21.66 -13.76
N SER A 29 14.97 21.36 -12.56
CA SER A 29 13.51 21.32 -12.33
C SER A 29 13.02 22.75 -12.08
N PRO A 30 12.09 23.30 -12.89
CA PRO A 30 11.45 24.58 -12.59
C PRO A 30 10.69 24.49 -11.26
N PRO A 31 10.59 25.59 -10.50
CA PRO A 31 9.85 25.61 -9.24
C PRO A 31 8.37 25.28 -9.49
N PRO A 32 7.72 24.51 -8.59
CA PRO A 32 6.30 24.20 -8.72
C PRO A 32 5.46 25.48 -8.67
N GLU A 33 4.59 25.63 -9.66
CA GLU A 33 3.60 26.68 -9.77
C GLU A 33 2.68 26.65 -8.54
N SER A 34 2.53 27.79 -7.86
CA SER A 34 1.70 27.88 -6.66
C SER A 34 0.23 27.62 -7.01
N PRO A 35 -0.48 26.75 -6.29
CA PRO A 35 -1.88 26.48 -6.57
C PRO A 35 -2.75 27.73 -6.33
N PRO A 36 -3.79 27.95 -7.15
CA PRO A 36 -4.72 29.05 -6.97
C PRO A 36 -5.46 28.94 -5.64
N ALA A 37 -5.74 30.10 -5.02
CA ALA A 37 -6.43 30.21 -3.75
C ALA A 37 -7.81 29.51 -3.80
N PRO A 38 -8.17 28.71 -2.78
CA PRO A 38 -9.45 28.01 -2.74
C PRO A 38 -10.61 29.01 -2.63
N ALA A 39 -11.59 28.86 -3.53
CA ALA A 39 -12.87 29.54 -3.45
C ALA A 39 -13.61 29.14 -2.17
N ALA A 40 -14.27 30.11 -1.54
CA ALA A 40 -15.00 29.93 -0.28
C ALA A 40 -16.05 28.81 -0.38
N THR A 41 -15.94 27.83 0.51
CA THR A 41 -16.90 26.73 0.66
C THR A 41 -18.17 27.26 1.34
N PRO A 42 -19.38 26.98 0.81
CA PRO A 42 -20.64 27.25 1.50
C PRO A 42 -20.74 26.45 2.81
N ALA A 43 -21.29 27.08 3.84
CA ALA A 43 -21.46 26.49 5.18
C ALA A 43 -22.35 25.22 5.14
N PRO A 44 -22.00 24.15 5.87
CA PRO A 44 -22.81 22.95 5.95
C PRO A 44 -24.11 23.20 6.74
N ALA A 45 -25.22 22.68 6.21
CA ALA A 45 -26.51 22.65 6.87
C ALA A 45 -26.47 21.73 8.11
N THR A 46 -26.97 22.24 9.22
CA THR A 46 -27.05 21.57 10.52
C THR A 46 -27.97 20.35 10.45
N ALA A 47 -27.40 19.14 10.56
CA ALA A 47 -28.18 17.92 10.70
C ALA A 47 -28.58 17.71 12.18
N THR A 48 -29.87 17.63 12.43
CA THR A 48 -30.48 17.30 13.73
C THR A 48 -30.10 15.89 14.19
N ALA A 49 -29.58 15.78 15.42
CA ALA A 49 -29.22 14.52 16.05
C ALA A 49 -30.46 13.69 16.45
N PRO A 50 -30.41 12.34 16.39
CA PRO A 50 -31.50 11.49 16.86
C PRO A 50 -31.56 11.43 18.40
N THR A 51 -32.76 11.58 18.92
CA THR A 51 -33.16 11.43 20.33
C THR A 51 -32.97 9.99 20.81
N ILE A 52 -32.14 9.80 21.84
CA ILE A 52 -32.01 8.52 22.55
C ILE A 52 -33.03 8.48 23.69
N ALA A 53 -33.81 7.39 23.76
CA ALA A 53 -34.83 7.15 24.79
C ALA A 53 -34.22 6.88 26.19
N PRO A 54 -34.88 7.31 27.28
CA PRO A 54 -34.37 7.15 28.64
C PRO A 54 -34.53 5.72 29.17
N ARG A 55 -33.46 5.25 29.84
CA ARG A 55 -33.41 3.97 30.56
C ARG A 55 -34.13 4.09 31.92
N PRO A 56 -34.94 3.11 32.37
CA PRO A 56 -35.61 3.17 33.66
C PRO A 56 -34.65 3.09 34.85
N ALA A 57 -35.02 3.77 35.94
CA ALA A 57 -34.27 3.89 37.18
C ALA A 57 -34.74 2.91 38.28
N SER A 58 -33.74 2.41 39.04
CA SER A 58 -33.70 2.04 40.48
C SER A 58 -34.67 0.97 41.05
N PRO A 59 -34.24 0.22 42.10
CA PRO A 59 -34.31 0.77 43.46
C PRO A 59 -33.11 0.47 44.39
N ALA A 60 -32.70 1.53 45.11
CA ALA A 60 -32.58 1.72 46.58
C ALA A 60 -32.06 0.60 47.55
N PRO A 61 -31.46 1.01 48.70
CA PRO A 61 -30.33 0.35 49.38
C PRO A 61 -30.75 -0.49 50.61
N THR A 62 -29.80 -1.11 51.34
CA THR A 62 -29.39 -0.86 52.76
C THR A 62 -28.38 -1.97 53.24
N PRO A 63 -27.84 -2.02 54.48
CA PRO A 63 -26.44 -1.69 54.81
C PRO A 63 -25.62 -2.85 55.42
N ALA A 64 -24.29 -2.70 55.53
CA ALA A 64 -23.54 -3.11 56.74
C ALA A 64 -22.09 -2.61 56.71
N THR A 65 -21.72 -1.99 57.81
CA THR A 65 -20.41 -1.48 58.21
C THR A 65 -19.46 -2.61 58.58
N THR A 66 -18.25 -2.62 58.01
CA THR A 66 -17.05 -3.11 58.72
C THR A 66 -15.85 -2.28 58.27
N ALA A 67 -15.23 -1.58 59.22
CA ALA A 67 -14.02 -0.80 58.99
C ALA A 67 -12.86 -1.72 58.56
N PRO A 68 -12.10 -1.39 57.50
CA PRO A 68 -10.84 -2.07 57.25
C PRO A 68 -9.79 -1.53 58.21
N ALA A 69 -9.12 -2.44 58.92
CA ALA A 69 -7.91 -2.15 59.68
C ALA A 69 -6.88 -1.46 58.77
N THR A 70 -6.31 -0.36 59.27
CA THR A 70 -5.20 0.34 58.64
C THR A 70 -3.94 -0.52 58.71
N THR A 71 -3.74 -1.38 57.71
CA THR A 71 -2.46 -2.04 57.49
C THR A 71 -1.54 -1.03 56.81
N ALA A 72 -0.40 -0.73 57.45
CA ALA A 72 0.64 0.13 56.91
C ALA A 72 1.00 -0.28 55.47
N PRO A 73 1.30 0.68 54.56
CA PRO A 73 1.67 0.36 53.19
C PRO A 73 2.95 -0.47 53.22
N ALA A 74 2.85 -1.74 52.85
CA ALA A 74 4.01 -2.54 52.51
C ALA A 74 4.74 -1.80 51.39
N THR A 75 5.98 -1.41 51.65
CA THR A 75 6.88 -0.83 50.66
C THR A 75 6.94 -1.80 49.48
N ALA A 76 6.19 -1.50 48.42
CA ALA A 76 6.22 -2.27 47.20
C ALA A 76 7.64 -2.13 46.64
N THR A 77 8.44 -3.17 46.79
CA THR A 77 9.75 -3.27 46.16
C THR A 77 9.52 -3.05 44.68
N ALA A 78 9.99 -1.92 44.15
CA ALA A 78 9.85 -1.59 42.74
C ALA A 78 10.58 -2.68 41.94
N THR A 79 9.83 -3.63 41.40
CA THR A 79 10.37 -4.65 40.49
C THR A 79 10.98 -3.90 39.32
N ALA A 80 12.29 -4.05 39.15
CA ALA A 80 13.02 -3.43 38.06
C ALA A 80 12.28 -3.70 36.73
N SER A 81 11.91 -2.65 36.03
CA SER A 81 11.20 -2.76 34.76
C SER A 81 12.08 -3.56 33.79
N ALA A 82 11.55 -4.67 33.28
CA ALA A 82 12.26 -5.48 32.31
C ALA A 82 12.62 -4.63 31.08
N PRO A 83 13.79 -4.87 30.43
CA PRO A 83 14.18 -4.09 29.26
C PRO A 83 13.11 -4.18 28.17
N ALA A 84 12.79 -3.03 27.57
CA ALA A 84 11.78 -2.94 26.53
C ALA A 84 12.14 -3.87 25.36
N ALA A 85 11.16 -4.65 24.89
CA ALA A 85 11.34 -5.53 23.75
C ALA A 85 11.74 -4.74 22.49
N THR A 86 12.70 -5.28 21.75
CA THR A 86 13.08 -4.75 20.43
C THR A 86 12.36 -5.53 19.34
N TRP A 87 11.68 -4.80 18.47
CA TRP A 87 10.91 -5.36 17.36
C TRP A 87 11.63 -5.14 16.04
N GLN A 88 11.69 -6.20 15.23
CA GLN A 88 12.29 -6.17 13.90
C GLN A 88 11.44 -7.01 12.95
N TYR A 89 11.59 -6.80 11.66
CA TYR A 89 10.96 -7.61 10.62
C TYR A 89 11.98 -7.92 9.54
N GLU A 90 11.76 -9.03 8.83
CA GLU A 90 12.61 -9.37 7.70
C GLU A 90 12.46 -8.34 6.58
N GLY A 91 13.61 -7.87 6.06
CA GLY A 91 13.66 -6.99 4.90
C GLY A 91 13.85 -7.80 3.63
N HIS A 92 12.79 -7.97 2.85
CA HIS A 92 12.86 -8.55 1.50
C HIS A 92 13.02 -7.45 0.43
N PRO A 93 13.52 -7.73 -0.79
CA PRO A 93 13.51 -6.75 -1.88
C PRO A 93 12.10 -6.32 -2.24
N VAL A 94 11.93 -5.06 -2.66
CA VAL A 94 10.62 -4.58 -3.14
C VAL A 94 10.29 -5.30 -4.45
N ARG A 95 9.13 -5.97 -4.46
CA ARG A 95 8.59 -6.70 -5.60
C ARG A 95 7.12 -6.38 -5.79
N GLU A 96 6.67 -6.50 -7.03
CA GLU A 96 5.29 -6.31 -7.42
C GLU A 96 4.76 -7.61 -8.04
N VAL A 97 3.49 -7.89 -7.77
CA VAL A 97 2.80 -9.08 -8.28
C VAL A 97 1.49 -8.64 -8.90
N LEU A 98 1.13 -9.20 -10.04
CA LEU A 98 -0.07 -8.86 -10.77
C LEU A 98 -1.03 -10.06 -10.74
N LEU A 99 -2.28 -9.82 -10.38
CA LEU A 99 -3.37 -10.79 -10.46
C LEU A 99 -4.52 -10.22 -11.32
N GLY A 100 -5.27 -11.09 -11.97
CA GLY A 100 -6.36 -10.74 -12.87
C GLY A 100 -5.86 -10.20 -14.22
N SER A 101 -6.76 -9.55 -14.95
CA SER A 101 -6.47 -8.95 -16.26
C SER A 101 -7.27 -7.68 -16.47
N VAL A 102 -6.72 -6.78 -17.28
CA VAL A 102 -7.43 -5.60 -17.80
C VAL A 102 -8.12 -5.89 -19.14
N ASP A 103 -7.82 -7.03 -19.76
CA ASP A 103 -8.52 -7.53 -20.94
C ASP A 103 -9.80 -8.25 -20.50
N GLU A 104 -10.94 -7.76 -20.95
CA GLU A 104 -12.24 -8.32 -20.60
C GLU A 104 -12.41 -9.76 -21.11
N ARG A 105 -11.71 -10.14 -22.18
CA ARG A 105 -11.79 -11.47 -22.80
C ARG A 105 -11.21 -12.56 -21.91
N ASP A 106 -10.33 -12.21 -20.97
CA ASP A 106 -9.78 -13.14 -20.00
C ASP A 106 -10.78 -13.55 -18.91
N GLY A 107 -11.92 -12.86 -18.84
CA GLY A 107 -13.01 -13.15 -17.91
C GLY A 107 -12.82 -12.54 -16.52
N TYR A 108 -11.80 -11.70 -16.30
CA TYR A 108 -11.65 -10.95 -15.05
C TYR A 108 -12.40 -9.63 -15.08
N ALA A 109 -12.97 -9.22 -13.96
CA ALA A 109 -13.59 -7.90 -13.84
C ALA A 109 -12.56 -6.78 -13.60
N PHE A 110 -11.36 -7.12 -13.12
CA PHE A 110 -10.31 -6.19 -12.80
C PHE A 110 -8.94 -6.88 -12.78
N GLN A 111 -7.89 -6.06 -12.85
CA GLN A 111 -6.52 -6.40 -12.55
C GLN A 111 -6.10 -5.70 -11.26
N VAL A 112 -5.41 -6.41 -10.38
CA VAL A 112 -4.82 -5.84 -9.18
C VAL A 112 -3.30 -6.00 -9.23
N GLN A 113 -2.60 -4.91 -9.01
CA GLN A 113 -1.15 -4.89 -8.80
C GLN A 113 -0.90 -4.79 -7.30
N LEU A 114 -0.20 -5.76 -6.76
CA LEU A 114 0.16 -5.91 -5.36
C LEU A 114 1.63 -5.54 -5.18
N THR A 115 1.97 -5.00 -4.01
CA THR A 115 3.35 -4.67 -3.64
C THR A 115 3.75 -5.39 -2.36
N SER A 116 5.01 -5.83 -2.30
CA SER A 116 5.64 -6.34 -1.08
C SER A 116 5.66 -5.35 0.10
N LEU A 117 5.53 -4.04 -0.15
CA LEU A 117 5.46 -3.03 0.91
C LEU A 117 4.13 -3.18 1.67
N GLY A 118 4.21 -3.58 2.94
CA GLY A 118 3.04 -3.86 3.77
C GLY A 118 2.10 -4.93 3.20
N ALA A 119 2.57 -5.75 2.24
CA ALA A 119 1.74 -6.62 1.41
C ALA A 119 0.46 -5.89 0.94
N ALA A 120 0.61 -4.73 0.34
CA ALA A 120 -0.47 -3.80 0.01
C ALA A 120 -0.96 -3.93 -1.43
N VAL A 121 -2.09 -3.30 -1.72
CA VAL A 121 -2.55 -3.07 -3.09
C VAL A 121 -1.88 -1.80 -3.61
N LYS A 122 -1.10 -1.90 -4.69
CA LYS A 122 -0.51 -0.76 -5.38
C LYS A 122 -1.54 -0.08 -6.28
N THR A 123 -2.22 -0.84 -7.14
CA THR A 123 -3.32 -0.30 -7.94
C THR A 123 -4.34 -1.37 -8.26
N LEU A 124 -5.59 -0.96 -8.52
CA LEU A 124 -6.65 -1.81 -9.02
C LEU A 124 -7.29 -1.15 -10.23
N LYS A 125 -7.22 -1.81 -11.39
CA LYS A 125 -7.77 -1.33 -12.66
C LYS A 125 -8.97 -2.16 -13.07
N LEU A 126 -10.05 -1.51 -13.48
CA LEU A 126 -11.28 -2.18 -13.91
C LEU A 126 -11.16 -2.58 -15.39
N ALA A 127 -11.40 -3.86 -15.72
CA ALA A 127 -11.25 -4.36 -17.09
C ALA A 127 -12.23 -3.69 -18.05
N SER A 128 -13.46 -3.44 -17.60
CA SER A 128 -14.56 -2.91 -18.41
C SER A 128 -14.79 -1.41 -18.32
N HIS A 129 -13.92 -0.69 -17.59
CA HIS A 129 -14.06 0.75 -17.43
C HIS A 129 -12.81 1.43 -17.93
N PHE A 130 -12.99 2.34 -18.89
CA PHE A 130 -11.92 3.10 -19.52
C PHE A 130 -11.88 4.50 -18.92
N ALA A 131 -10.67 5.06 -18.81
CA ALA A 131 -10.50 6.41 -18.29
C ALA A 131 -11.04 7.49 -19.25
N SER A 132 -11.20 7.18 -20.54
CA SER A 132 -11.80 8.08 -21.53
C SER A 132 -12.60 7.34 -22.61
N LEU A 133 -13.42 8.10 -23.37
CA LEU A 133 -14.09 7.57 -24.56
C LEU A 133 -13.12 7.21 -25.69
N ALA A 134 -11.98 7.91 -25.79
CA ALA A 134 -10.95 7.62 -26.77
C ALA A 134 -10.32 6.25 -26.50
N ASP A 135 -10.02 5.96 -25.23
CA ASP A 135 -9.54 4.66 -24.77
C ASP A 135 -10.53 3.54 -25.13
N LYS A 136 -11.82 3.72 -24.81
CA LYS A 136 -12.87 2.74 -25.14
C LYS A 136 -12.94 2.47 -26.65
N ARG A 137 -13.02 3.51 -27.47
CA ARG A 137 -13.07 3.37 -28.95
C ARG A 137 -11.82 2.68 -29.49
N ARG A 138 -10.65 3.01 -28.94
CA ARG A 138 -9.39 2.39 -29.37
C ARG A 138 -9.37 0.91 -29.04
N TYR A 139 -9.78 0.53 -27.83
CA TYR A 139 -9.89 -0.87 -27.42
C TYR A 139 -10.88 -1.65 -28.29
N GLU A 140 -12.09 -1.12 -28.50
CA GLU A 140 -13.11 -1.75 -29.37
C GLU A 140 -12.62 -1.94 -30.81
N SER A 141 -11.82 -1.02 -31.34
CA SER A 141 -11.27 -1.12 -32.70
C SER A 141 -10.14 -2.14 -32.85
N ALA A 142 -9.31 -2.33 -31.81
CA ALA A 142 -8.09 -3.12 -31.89
C ALA A 142 -7.64 -3.58 -30.47
N PRO A 143 -8.33 -4.57 -29.86
CA PRO A 143 -8.09 -4.95 -28.46
C PRO A 143 -6.67 -5.48 -28.24
N ASP A 144 -6.13 -6.27 -29.17
CA ASP A 144 -4.77 -6.85 -29.04
C ASP A 144 -3.66 -5.79 -29.13
N ALA A 145 -3.90 -4.70 -29.87
CA ALA A 145 -2.95 -3.61 -30.03
C ALA A 145 -3.09 -2.51 -28.96
N TYR A 146 -4.17 -2.54 -28.18
CA TYR A 146 -4.50 -1.50 -27.22
C TYR A 146 -3.44 -1.31 -26.12
N PRO A 147 -2.91 -2.36 -25.45
CA PRO A 147 -1.88 -2.18 -24.43
C PRO A 147 -0.63 -1.47 -24.96
N ALA A 148 -0.21 -1.81 -26.18
CA ALA A 148 0.93 -1.17 -26.84
C ALA A 148 0.62 0.28 -27.25
N ALA A 149 -0.63 0.59 -27.59
CA ALA A 149 -1.07 1.94 -27.90
C ALA A 149 -1.05 2.84 -26.65
N VAL A 150 -1.60 2.39 -25.52
CA VAL A 150 -1.57 3.12 -24.24
C VAL A 150 -0.15 3.42 -23.78
N ALA A 151 0.80 2.50 -24.01
CA ALA A 151 2.20 2.72 -23.67
C ALA A 151 2.92 3.77 -24.55
N LYS A 152 2.40 4.05 -25.76
CA LYS A 152 3.04 4.94 -26.75
C LYS A 152 2.36 6.31 -26.86
N ASP A 153 1.04 6.35 -26.74
CA ASP A 153 0.26 7.56 -26.89
C ASP A 153 -0.12 8.13 -25.51
N PRO A 154 0.45 9.27 -25.08
CA PRO A 154 0.15 9.87 -23.79
C PRO A 154 -1.30 10.36 -23.65
N LYS A 155 -2.07 10.43 -24.75
CA LYS A 155 -3.50 10.78 -24.71
C LYS A 155 -4.39 9.61 -24.30
N LEU A 156 -3.89 8.38 -24.41
CA LEU A 156 -4.60 7.18 -23.97
C LEU A 156 -4.25 6.92 -22.51
N LEU A 157 -5.25 7.09 -21.65
CA LEU A 157 -5.08 6.97 -20.19
C LEU A 157 -5.23 5.52 -19.71
N GLY A 158 -5.74 4.63 -20.57
CA GLY A 158 -5.93 3.22 -20.26
C GLY A 158 -7.25 2.92 -19.53
N ASN A 159 -7.24 1.83 -18.77
CA ASN A 159 -8.34 1.44 -17.91
C ASN A 159 -8.44 2.34 -16.67
N TYR A 160 -9.67 2.60 -16.22
CA TYR A 160 -9.95 3.34 -15.00
C TYR A 160 -9.36 2.62 -13.79
N SER A 161 -8.67 3.37 -12.93
CA SER A 161 -8.05 2.85 -11.72
C SER A 161 -8.86 3.27 -10.49
N LEU A 162 -9.40 2.28 -9.78
CA LEU A 162 -10.24 2.46 -8.60
C LEU A 162 -9.41 2.73 -7.34
N LEU A 163 -8.26 2.07 -7.23
CA LEU A 163 -7.36 2.19 -6.10
C LEU A 163 -5.99 2.64 -6.59
N ASN A 164 -5.45 3.68 -5.99
CA ASN A 164 -4.07 4.15 -6.19
C ASN A 164 -3.46 4.54 -4.86
N PRO A 165 -2.12 4.56 -4.74
CA PRO A 165 -1.47 5.07 -3.56
C PRO A 165 -1.76 6.57 -3.43
N VAL A 166 -2.02 7.03 -2.21
CA VAL A 166 -2.26 8.44 -1.90
C VAL A 166 -0.97 9.04 -1.36
N ILE A 167 -0.53 10.15 -1.94
CA ILE A 167 0.62 10.91 -1.43
C ILE A 167 0.10 11.84 -0.33
N GLY A 168 0.59 11.66 0.89
CA GLY A 168 0.33 12.57 2.01
C GLY A 168 1.62 13.18 2.56
N GLN A 169 1.49 13.98 3.61
CA GLN A 169 2.61 14.72 4.21
C GLN A 169 3.76 13.81 4.66
N ASN A 170 3.44 12.62 5.18
CA ASN A 170 4.43 11.69 5.74
C ASN A 170 4.79 10.55 4.78
N GLY A 171 4.51 10.71 3.49
CA GLY A 171 4.86 9.75 2.44
C GLY A 171 3.66 9.15 1.71
N THR A 172 3.91 8.02 1.04
CA THR A 172 2.93 7.34 0.20
C THR A 172 2.15 6.29 1.00
N TYR A 173 0.83 6.42 1.01
CA TYR A 173 -0.09 5.49 1.66
C TYR A 173 -0.64 4.50 0.63
N TYR A 174 -0.32 3.23 0.80
CA TYR A 174 -0.80 2.16 -0.06
C TYR A 174 -2.12 1.59 0.47
N PRO A 175 -3.17 1.47 -0.37
CA PRO A 175 -4.41 0.82 0.00
C PRO A 175 -4.18 -0.58 0.55
N MET A 176 -4.90 -0.91 1.62
CA MET A 176 -4.84 -2.22 2.28
C MET A 176 -3.43 -2.60 2.76
N ALA A 177 -2.50 -1.65 2.98
CA ALA A 177 -1.22 -1.98 3.61
C ALA A 177 -1.43 -2.46 5.06
N THR A 178 -0.69 -3.49 5.47
CA THR A 178 -0.69 -3.92 6.87
C THR A 178 0.04 -2.88 7.71
N GLY A 179 -0.70 -2.15 8.55
CA GLY A 179 -0.21 -1.00 9.31
C GLY A 179 0.44 -1.38 10.64
N TRP A 180 -0.34 -1.86 11.62
CA TRP A 180 0.12 -2.12 12.98
C TRP A 180 -0.44 -3.46 13.46
N ILE A 181 0.29 -4.12 14.37
CA ILE A 181 -0.20 -5.29 15.10
C ILE A 181 -0.01 -5.04 16.59
N TYR A 182 -1.05 -5.31 17.38
CA TYR A 182 -1.03 -5.13 18.81
C TYR A 182 -0.69 -6.43 19.54
N PHE A 183 0.34 -6.37 20.40
CA PHE A 183 0.70 -7.44 21.34
C PHE A 183 0.44 -6.96 22.77
N PRO A 184 -0.62 -7.43 23.45
CA PRO A 184 -1.04 -6.91 24.75
C PRO A 184 0.04 -6.98 25.85
N ALA A 185 0.93 -7.96 25.78
CA ALA A 185 1.96 -8.19 26.80
C ALA A 185 3.10 -7.15 26.79
N ASP A 186 3.23 -6.34 25.74
CA ASP A 186 4.44 -5.57 25.47
C ASP A 186 4.24 -4.06 25.41
N GLY A 187 2.99 -3.58 25.41
CA GLY A 187 2.65 -2.14 25.38
C GLY A 187 3.21 -1.36 24.18
N LYS A 188 3.78 -2.05 23.18
CA LYS A 188 4.34 -1.46 21.96
C LYS A 188 3.87 -2.25 20.73
N GLU A 189 3.55 -1.51 19.68
CA GLU A 189 3.06 -2.03 18.42
C GLU A 189 4.14 -1.90 17.34
N PRO A 190 4.60 -3.00 16.71
CA PRO A 190 5.44 -2.88 15.54
C PRO A 190 4.67 -2.23 14.38
N ASN A 191 5.22 -1.14 13.84
CA ASN A 191 4.76 -0.56 12.59
C ASN A 191 5.22 -1.41 11.41
N LEU A 192 4.26 -1.93 10.66
CA LEU A 192 4.44 -2.78 9.48
C LEU A 192 4.20 -2.05 8.16
N THR A 193 3.81 -0.77 8.18
CA THR A 193 3.49 0.01 6.96
C THR A 193 4.64 0.04 5.96
N GLY A 194 5.90 0.06 6.45
CA GLY A 194 7.11 0.01 5.62
C GLY A 194 7.78 -1.38 5.54
N SER A 195 7.17 -2.40 6.15
CA SER A 195 7.74 -3.75 6.15
C SER A 195 7.72 -4.34 4.74
N ARG A 196 8.78 -5.04 4.36
CA ARG A 196 8.93 -5.62 3.01
C ARG A 196 8.67 -7.13 3.08
N TRP A 197 7.46 -7.52 2.69
CA TRP A 197 6.99 -8.90 2.75
C TRP A 197 7.54 -9.71 1.58
N LYS A 198 7.80 -10.99 1.79
CA LYS A 198 8.18 -11.92 0.73
C LYS A 198 6.94 -12.38 -0.04
N PRO A 199 6.78 -12.03 -1.32
CA PRO A 199 5.72 -12.60 -2.14
C PRO A 199 6.00 -14.08 -2.43
N GLY A 200 4.97 -14.90 -2.36
CA GLY A 200 4.95 -16.27 -2.89
C GLY A 200 4.84 -16.29 -4.41
N LYS A 201 4.66 -17.49 -4.97
CA LYS A 201 4.32 -17.66 -6.39
C LYS A 201 2.83 -17.37 -6.58
N VAL A 202 2.48 -16.82 -7.74
CA VAL A 202 1.08 -16.78 -8.16
C VAL A 202 0.65 -18.21 -8.49
N VAL A 203 -0.46 -18.65 -7.90
CA VAL A 203 -1.10 -19.93 -8.16
C VAL A 203 -2.39 -19.66 -8.91
N THR A 204 -2.65 -20.41 -9.98
CA THR A 204 -3.91 -20.36 -10.74
C THR A 204 -4.57 -21.74 -10.65
N ASP A 205 -5.83 -21.81 -10.21
CA ASP A 205 -6.60 -23.06 -10.18
C ASP A 205 -7.27 -23.36 -11.54
N ALA A 206 -8.00 -24.48 -11.60
CA ALA A 206 -8.65 -24.95 -12.82
C ALA A 206 -9.75 -23.99 -13.31
N GLU A 207 -10.39 -23.28 -12.39
CA GLU A 207 -11.42 -22.28 -12.63
C GLU A 207 -10.84 -20.92 -13.06
N GLY A 208 -9.51 -20.78 -13.05
CA GLY A 208 -8.82 -19.53 -13.35
C GLY A 208 -8.83 -18.54 -12.20
N THR A 209 -9.08 -18.97 -10.96
CA THR A 209 -8.82 -18.16 -9.76
C THR A 209 -7.33 -18.03 -9.57
N GLN A 210 -6.86 -16.79 -9.44
CA GLN A 210 -5.48 -16.49 -9.12
C GLN A 210 -5.32 -16.14 -7.65
N SER A 211 -4.26 -16.62 -7.03
CA SER A 211 -3.91 -16.26 -5.66
C SER A 211 -2.42 -16.06 -5.46
N VAL A 212 -2.05 -15.23 -4.48
CA VAL A 212 -0.66 -15.10 -4.01
C VAL A 212 -0.65 -14.82 -2.52
N THR A 213 0.27 -15.45 -1.80
CA THR A 213 0.47 -15.23 -0.36
C THR A 213 1.75 -14.45 -0.13
N PHE A 214 1.64 -13.34 0.60
CA PHE A 214 2.78 -12.60 1.13
C PHE A 214 3.09 -13.09 2.53
N THR A 215 4.38 -13.23 2.86
CA THR A 215 4.83 -13.71 4.17
C THR A 215 5.83 -12.73 4.77
N THR A 216 5.78 -12.56 6.09
CA THR A 216 6.82 -11.85 6.85
C THR A 216 6.96 -12.45 8.24
N THR A 217 8.16 -12.38 8.81
CA THR A 217 8.43 -12.81 10.18
C THR A 217 8.75 -11.58 11.02
N ILE A 218 7.96 -11.36 12.07
CA ILE A 218 8.29 -10.41 13.13
C ILE A 218 9.23 -11.10 14.11
N LYS A 219 10.34 -10.45 14.41
CA LYS A 219 11.32 -10.87 15.41
C LYS A 219 11.19 -10.00 16.66
N ARG A 220 11.32 -10.63 17.81
CA ARG A 220 11.41 -10.01 19.12
C ARG A 220 12.77 -10.35 19.73
N ASN A 221 13.57 -9.34 20.06
CA ASN A 221 14.93 -9.52 20.59
C ASN A 221 15.77 -10.47 19.70
N ASN A 222 15.79 -10.20 18.38
CA ASN A 222 16.42 -11.02 17.34
C ASN A 222 15.90 -12.45 17.16
N LYS A 223 14.92 -12.91 17.93
CA LYS A 223 14.32 -14.25 17.79
C LYS A 223 13.01 -14.16 17.02
N PRO A 224 12.72 -15.09 16.08
CA PRO A 224 11.40 -15.19 15.48
C PRO A 224 10.32 -15.24 16.55
N TYR A 225 9.30 -14.39 16.41
CA TYR A 225 8.21 -14.28 17.38
C TYR A 225 6.88 -14.67 16.76
N VAL A 226 6.52 -14.04 15.63
CA VAL A 226 5.32 -14.40 14.86
C VAL A 226 5.61 -14.37 13.37
N ARG A 227 5.03 -15.32 12.65
CA ARG A 227 4.96 -15.29 11.19
C ARG A 227 3.58 -14.85 10.77
N LEU A 228 3.53 -13.89 9.85
CA LEU A 228 2.30 -13.37 9.27
C LEU A 228 2.20 -13.80 7.82
N GLU A 229 0.97 -14.10 7.42
CA GLU A 229 0.64 -14.42 6.05
C GLU A 229 -0.56 -13.60 5.61
N LYS A 230 -0.52 -13.12 4.36
CA LYS A 230 -1.62 -12.38 3.76
C LYS A 230 -1.83 -12.85 2.34
N THR A 231 -2.99 -13.42 2.09
CA THR A 231 -3.33 -14.01 0.79
C THR A 231 -4.31 -13.11 0.06
N TYR A 232 -3.99 -12.81 -1.20
CA TYR A 232 -4.89 -12.17 -2.14
C TYR A 232 -5.44 -13.21 -3.10
N VAL A 233 -6.73 -13.11 -3.41
CA VAL A 233 -7.43 -14.03 -4.32
C VAL A 233 -8.25 -13.19 -5.29
N VAL A 234 -8.10 -13.47 -6.59
CA VAL A 234 -8.87 -12.85 -7.68
C VAL A 234 -9.50 -13.95 -8.49
N ARG A 235 -10.82 -13.89 -8.68
CA ARG A 235 -11.60 -14.88 -9.42
C ARG A 235 -12.04 -14.30 -10.75
N LYS A 236 -12.23 -15.16 -11.75
CA LYS A 236 -12.99 -14.80 -12.94
C LYS A 236 -14.43 -14.47 -12.57
N ARG A 237 -15.06 -13.62 -13.38
CA ARG A 237 -16.48 -13.33 -13.26
C ARG A 237 -17.26 -14.62 -13.54
N PRO A 238 -18.27 -14.98 -12.72
CA PRO A 238 -19.17 -16.06 -13.08
C PRO A 238 -19.85 -15.73 -14.42
N PRO A 239 -20.18 -16.76 -15.24
CA PRO A 239 -20.96 -16.53 -16.45
C PRO A 239 -22.29 -15.86 -16.09
N PRO A 240 -22.85 -15.02 -16.98
CA PRO A 240 -24.18 -14.46 -16.76
C PRO A 240 -25.18 -15.59 -16.50
N ALA A 241 -26.07 -15.39 -15.52
CA ALA A 241 -27.17 -16.33 -15.29
C ALA A 241 -28.06 -16.37 -16.55
N PRO A 242 -28.60 -17.55 -16.91
CA PRO A 242 -29.48 -17.71 -18.07
C PRO A 242 -30.79 -16.92 -17.95
#